data_AF-A0A4U0Y5M2-F1
#
_entry.id   AF-A0A4U0Y5M2-F1
#
_cell.length_a   1.000
_cell.length_b   1.000
_cell.length_c   1.000
_cell.angle_alpha   90.00
_cell.angle_beta   90.00
_cell.angle_gamma   90.00
#
_symmetry.space_group_name_H-M   'P 1'
#
loop_
_entity.id
_entity.type
_entity.pdbx_description
1 polymer ?
#
loop_
_entity_poly.entity_id
_entity_poly.type
_entity_poly.pdbx_seq_one_letter_code
_entity_poly.pdbx_strand_id
1 'polypeptide(L)'
;MMIIAIIDIDDISEAKIMPGTGMAMYDISYRAIIWRPFRGEVVDGLVSSVVSNGFFVDVGGLSVFVSKAMIPAELKYTVEGSTPSFTDNIDQTIERSSQVRLRIKGIRGEMGQMYAIGSIREDYLGALMQ
;
A
#
# COMPACT_ATOMS: atom_id res chain seq x y z
N MET A 1 -4.05 7.45 -6.59
CA MET A 1 -2.93 7.42 -7.55
C MET A 1 -1.83 8.29 -6.98
N MET A 2 -0.58 7.85 -7.09
CA MET A 2 0.59 8.59 -6.60
C MET A 2 1.55 8.82 -7.77
N ILE A 3 2.06 10.04 -7.91
CA ILE A 3 3.14 10.34 -8.86
C ILE A 3 4.45 9.93 -8.17
N ILE A 4 5.19 9.00 -8.78
CA ILE A 4 6.50 8.58 -8.27
C ILE A 4 7.58 9.54 -8.78
N ALA A 5 7.59 9.79 -10.09
CA ALA A 5 8.59 10.64 -10.72
C ALA A 5 8.04 11.25 -12.02
N ILE A 6 8.37 12.51 -12.26
CA ILE A 6 8.24 13.14 -13.58
C ILE A 6 9.47 12.71 -14.39
N ILE A 7 9.22 12.15 -15.58
CA ILE A 7 10.29 11.62 -16.43
C ILE A 7 10.69 12.60 -17.53
N ASP A 8 9.74 13.39 -18.01
CA ASP A 8 9.95 14.34 -19.10
C ASP A 8 8.86 15.40 -19.13
N ILE A 9 9.17 16.56 -19.70
CA ILE A 9 8.22 17.64 -19.97
C ILE A 9 7.95 17.64 -21.47
N ASP A 10 6.68 17.41 -21.84
CA ASP A 10 6.29 17.29 -23.23
C ASP A 10 6.01 18.66 -23.86
N ASP A 11 5.34 19.55 -23.13
CA ASP A 11 4.94 20.88 -23.61
C ASP A 11 4.80 21.88 -22.46
N ILE A 12 5.10 23.15 -22.77
CA ILE A 12 4.93 24.29 -21.86
C ILE A 12 4.16 25.36 -22.62
N SER A 13 2.99 25.74 -22.11
CA SER A 13 2.14 26.75 -22.77
C SER A 13 2.79 28.13 -22.85
N GLU A 14 2.23 29.02 -23.67
CA GLU A 14 2.52 30.45 -23.54
C GLU A 14 2.13 30.99 -22.16
N ALA A 15 2.83 32.05 -21.73
CA ALA A 15 2.64 32.68 -20.44
C ALA A 15 1.32 33.46 -20.36
N LYS A 16 0.48 33.13 -19.37
CA LYS A 16 -0.73 33.90 -19.05
C LYS A 16 -0.45 34.80 -17.85
N ILE A 17 -0.51 36.12 -18.04
CA ILE A 17 -0.32 37.07 -16.92
C ILE A 17 -1.53 37.02 -15.99
N MET A 18 -1.28 36.78 -14.70
CA MET A 18 -2.30 36.77 -13.67
C MET A 18 -2.67 38.21 -13.28
N PRO A 19 -3.93 38.64 -13.50
CA PRO A 19 -4.37 39.99 -13.17
C PRO A 19 -4.12 40.31 -11.68
N GLY A 20 -3.62 41.51 -11.41
CA GLY A 20 -3.44 42.04 -10.04
C GLY A 20 -2.22 41.54 -9.27
N THR A 21 -1.48 40.54 -9.78
CA THR A 21 -0.27 40.02 -9.09
C THR A 21 1.02 40.24 -9.87
N GLY A 22 0.93 40.47 -11.20
CA GLY A 22 2.10 40.58 -12.08
C GLY A 22 2.83 39.25 -12.34
N MET A 23 2.33 38.12 -11.81
CA MET A 23 2.89 36.80 -12.03
C MET A 23 2.44 36.20 -13.38
N ALA A 24 3.25 35.31 -13.94
CA ALA A 24 2.90 34.53 -15.13
C ALA A 24 2.54 33.08 -14.76
N MET A 25 1.50 32.55 -15.37
CA MET A 25 1.02 31.19 -15.22
C MET A 25 1.26 30.39 -16.51
N TYR A 26 1.70 29.15 -16.36
CA TYR A 26 1.99 28.22 -17.44
C TYR A 26 1.25 26.91 -17.19
N ASP A 27 0.63 26.37 -18.23
CA ASP A 27 0.10 25.01 -18.24
C ASP A 27 1.21 24.09 -18.75
N ILE A 28 1.58 23.07 -17.96
CA ILE A 28 2.69 22.15 -18.27
C ILE A 28 2.13 20.75 -18.50
N SER A 29 2.41 20.20 -19.68
CA SER A 29 2.18 18.79 -19.98
C SER A 29 3.45 18.00 -19.71
N TYR A 30 3.37 16.95 -18.90
CA TYR A 30 4.52 16.14 -18.52
C TYR A 30 4.16 14.66 -18.49
N ARG A 31 5.16 13.82 -18.68
CA ARG A 31 5.06 12.37 -18.50
C ARG A 31 5.55 12.01 -17.10
N ALA A 32 4.86 11.09 -16.46
CA ALA A 32 5.21 10.63 -15.13
C ALA A 32 5.04 9.12 -14.97
N ILE A 33 5.91 8.54 -14.14
CA ILE A 33 5.70 7.20 -13.58
C ILE A 33 4.70 7.34 -12.45
N ILE A 34 3.59 6.64 -12.57
CA ILE A 34 2.51 6.64 -11.59
C ILE A 34 2.41 5.29 -10.90
N TRP A 35 2.13 5.32 -9.61
CA TRP A 35 1.72 4.16 -8.85
C TRP A 35 0.22 4.22 -8.59
N ARG A 36 -0.51 3.22 -9.09
CA ARG A 36 -1.97 3.16 -9.01
C ARG A 36 -2.40 1.74 -8.61
N PRO A 37 -2.85 1.52 -7.36
CA PRO A 37 -3.37 0.23 -6.95
C PRO A 37 -4.78 0.01 -7.48
N PHE A 38 -5.16 -1.26 -7.66
CA PHE A 38 -6.49 -1.66 -8.09
C PHE A 38 -7.17 -2.63 -7.13
N ARG A 39 -8.50 -2.55 -7.06
CA ARG A 39 -9.29 -3.57 -6.37
C ARG A 39 -9.14 -4.90 -7.11
N GLY A 40 -8.81 -5.95 -6.36
CA GLY A 40 -8.60 -7.30 -6.88
C GLY A 40 -7.15 -7.62 -7.24
N GLU A 41 -6.27 -6.62 -7.27
CA GLU A 41 -4.84 -6.79 -7.54
C GLU A 41 -4.16 -7.58 -6.41
N VAL A 42 -3.29 -8.52 -6.79
CA VAL A 42 -2.44 -9.26 -5.85
C VAL A 42 -1.07 -8.58 -5.85
N VAL A 43 -0.62 -8.18 -4.66
CA VAL A 43 0.60 -7.40 -4.46
C VAL A 43 1.41 -7.98 -3.32
N ASP A 44 2.71 -7.78 -3.40
CA ASP A 44 3.64 -8.11 -2.33
C ASP A 44 3.95 -6.83 -1.55
N GLY A 45 4.10 -6.95 -0.24
CA GLY A 45 4.43 -5.84 0.64
C GLY A 45 5.16 -6.27 1.89
N LEU A 46 5.58 -5.27 2.67
CA LEU A 46 6.32 -5.49 3.91
C LEU A 46 5.41 -5.18 5.10
N VAL A 47 5.32 -6.09 6.06
CA VAL A 47 4.53 -5.85 7.27
C VAL A 47 5.19 -4.75 8.10
N SER A 48 4.49 -3.64 8.31
CA SER A 48 4.98 -2.50 9.07
C SER A 48 4.64 -2.59 10.56
N SER A 49 3.48 -3.16 10.90
CA SER A 49 3.07 -3.42 12.28
C SER A 49 2.04 -4.54 12.39
N VAL A 50 2.02 -5.21 13.55
CA VAL A 50 1.08 -6.29 13.87
C VAL A 50 0.33 -5.92 15.15
N VAL A 51 -0.98 -6.15 15.16
CA VAL A 51 -1.89 -5.85 16.27
C VAL A 51 -2.90 -7.00 16.43
N SER A 52 -3.59 -7.08 17.57
CA SER A 52 -4.48 -8.21 17.87
C SER A 52 -5.66 -8.36 16.89
N ASN A 53 -6.06 -7.29 16.20
CA ASN A 53 -7.15 -7.27 15.22
C ASN A 53 -6.68 -7.37 13.75
N GLY A 54 -5.39 -7.54 13.47
CA GLY A 54 -4.85 -7.63 12.11
C GLY A 54 -3.41 -7.14 11.99
N PHE A 55 -2.98 -6.80 10.79
CA PHE A 55 -1.65 -6.22 10.57
C PHE A 55 -1.67 -5.21 9.43
N PHE A 56 -0.70 -4.30 9.45
CA PHE A 56 -0.48 -3.30 8.42
C PHE A 56 0.66 -3.73 7.51
N VAL A 57 0.47 -3.54 6.21
CA VAL A 57 1.45 -3.86 5.16
C VAL A 57 1.69 -2.62 4.32
N ASP A 58 2.94 -2.26 4.15
CA ASP A 58 3.36 -1.18 3.28
C ASP A 58 3.62 -1.77 1.88
N VAL A 59 2.85 -1.27 0.90
CA VAL A 59 2.95 -1.63 -0.52
C VAL A 59 3.29 -0.37 -1.29
N GLY A 60 4.58 -0.09 -1.44
CA GLY A 60 5.06 1.18 -2.00
C GLY A 60 4.55 2.37 -1.19
N GLY A 61 3.68 3.20 -1.78
CA GLY A 61 3.08 4.36 -1.11
C GLY A 61 1.71 4.11 -0.48
N LEU A 62 1.24 2.86 -0.39
CA LEU A 62 -0.05 2.49 0.17
C LEU A 62 0.12 1.69 1.46
N SER A 63 -0.57 2.13 2.51
CA SER A 63 -0.74 1.32 3.72
C SER A 63 -1.99 0.46 3.58
N VAL A 64 -1.82 -0.85 3.63
CA VAL A 64 -2.88 -1.85 3.53
C VAL A 64 -3.12 -2.48 4.90
N PHE A 65 -4.35 -2.41 5.40
CA PHE A 65 -4.74 -3.12 6.60
C PHE A 65 -5.37 -4.47 6.26
N VAL A 66 -4.82 -5.56 6.81
CA VAL A 66 -5.39 -6.90 6.73
C VAL A 66 -6.02 -7.23 8.08
N SER A 67 -7.34 -7.19 8.15
CA SER A 67 -8.07 -7.48 9.39
C SER A 67 -8.05 -8.97 9.70
N LYS A 68 -8.18 -9.32 10.98
CA LYS A 68 -8.23 -10.71 11.47
C LYS A 68 -9.27 -11.58 10.74
N ALA A 69 -10.39 -11.01 10.30
CA ALA A 69 -11.42 -11.74 9.54
C ALA A 69 -10.97 -12.14 8.12
N MET A 70 -9.96 -11.45 7.60
CA MET A 70 -9.37 -11.62 6.27
C MET A 70 -8.04 -12.40 6.30
N ILE A 71 -7.70 -12.98 7.46
CA ILE A 71 -6.58 -13.88 7.70
C ILE A 71 -7.13 -15.32 7.80
N PRO A 72 -6.43 -16.34 7.28
CA PRO A 72 -6.74 -17.75 7.54
C PRO A 72 -6.90 -18.05 9.04
N ALA A 73 -7.81 -18.95 9.41
CA ALA A 73 -8.15 -19.20 10.82
C ALA A 73 -7.03 -19.94 11.58
N GLU A 74 -6.13 -20.58 10.83
CA GLU A 74 -4.98 -21.32 11.29
C GLU A 74 -3.91 -20.40 11.89
N LEU A 75 -3.77 -19.17 11.34
CA LEU A 75 -2.83 -18.17 11.82
C LEU A 75 -3.41 -17.42 13.02
N LYS A 76 -2.85 -17.65 14.20
CA LYS A 76 -3.31 -17.04 15.46
C LYS A 76 -2.37 -15.93 15.90
N TYR A 77 -2.97 -14.87 16.41
CA TYR A 77 -2.24 -13.78 17.05
C TYR A 77 -1.58 -14.27 18.34
N THR A 78 -0.28 -14.03 18.49
CA THR A 78 0.50 -14.33 19.69
C THR A 78 1.44 -13.16 20.04
N VAL A 79 1.78 -13.06 21.32
CA VAL A 79 2.76 -12.10 21.87
C VAL A 79 3.88 -12.82 22.63
N GLU A 80 3.97 -14.15 22.51
CA GLU A 80 4.98 -14.95 23.22
C GLU A 80 6.39 -14.78 22.65
N GLY A 81 6.51 -14.32 21.40
CA GLY A 81 7.77 -13.99 20.75
C GLY A 81 8.35 -12.63 21.15
N SER A 82 9.48 -12.26 20.51
CA SER A 82 10.09 -10.93 20.66
C SER A 82 9.21 -9.81 20.09
N THR A 83 8.38 -10.13 19.10
CA THR A 83 7.41 -9.20 18.51
C THR A 83 6.03 -9.87 18.36
N PRO A 84 4.93 -9.08 18.39
CA PRO A 84 3.60 -9.61 18.11
C PRO A 84 3.52 -10.18 16.68
N SER A 85 2.89 -11.34 16.53
CA SER A 85 2.84 -12.04 15.25
C SER A 85 1.53 -12.81 15.04
N PHE A 86 1.23 -13.14 13.79
CA PHE A 86 0.23 -14.15 13.43
C PHE A 86 0.95 -15.40 12.95
N THR A 87 0.76 -16.53 13.62
CA THR A 87 1.46 -17.79 13.31
C THR A 87 0.58 -19.02 13.50
N ASP A 88 0.84 -20.06 12.73
CA ASP A 88 0.29 -21.40 12.94
C ASP A 88 1.16 -22.25 13.91
N ASN A 89 2.29 -21.71 14.38
CA ASN A 89 3.34 -22.39 15.15
C ASN A 89 3.97 -23.59 14.42
N ILE A 90 3.86 -23.66 13.09
CA ILE A 90 4.40 -24.74 12.28
C ILE A 90 5.32 -24.15 11.22
N ASP A 91 4.75 -23.52 10.19
CA ASP A 91 5.47 -23.11 8.99
C ASP A 91 5.36 -21.61 8.73
N GLN A 92 4.23 -20.99 9.09
CA GLN A 92 3.95 -19.60 8.74
C GLN A 92 4.00 -18.69 9.95
N THR A 93 4.79 -17.63 9.84
CA THR A 93 4.83 -16.54 10.82
C THR A 93 4.81 -15.20 10.10
N ILE A 94 3.84 -14.35 10.46
CA ILE A 94 3.70 -12.99 9.97
C ILE A 94 3.98 -12.06 11.15
N GLU A 95 5.13 -11.40 11.11
CA GLU A 95 5.58 -10.42 12.10
C GLU A 95 6.07 -9.16 11.41
N ARG A 96 6.53 -8.18 12.19
CA ARG A 96 7.09 -6.94 11.62
C ARG A 96 8.28 -7.27 10.73
N SER A 97 8.31 -6.68 9.54
CA SER A 97 9.29 -6.91 8.47
C SER A 97 9.13 -8.22 7.70
N SER A 98 8.10 -9.05 7.97
CA SER A 98 7.79 -10.18 7.09
C SER A 98 7.33 -9.68 5.71
N GLN A 99 7.75 -10.37 4.65
CA GLN A 99 7.18 -10.17 3.32
C GLN A 99 5.90 -10.98 3.19
N VAL A 100 4.83 -10.32 2.74
CA VAL A 100 3.50 -10.92 2.61
C VAL A 100 2.92 -10.61 1.25
N ARG A 101 2.33 -11.63 0.62
CA ARG A 101 1.51 -11.51 -0.58
C ARG A 101 0.05 -11.40 -0.19
N LEU A 102 -0.63 -10.35 -0.64
CA LEU A 102 -2.03 -10.07 -0.32
C LEU A 102 -2.83 -9.63 -1.54
N ARG A 103 -4.15 -9.78 -1.49
CA ARG A 103 -5.06 -9.20 -2.48
C ARG A 103 -5.72 -7.95 -1.93
N ILE A 104 -5.72 -6.86 -2.70
CA ILE A 104 -6.43 -5.63 -2.38
C ILE A 104 -7.94 -5.83 -2.55
N LYS A 105 -8.72 -5.67 -1.47
CA LYS A 105 -10.19 -5.84 -1.48
C LYS A 105 -10.94 -4.52 -1.64
N GLY A 106 -10.33 -3.42 -1.23
CA GLY A 106 -10.90 -2.08 -1.32
C GLY A 106 -9.85 -1.01 -1.11
N ILE A 107 -10.04 0.15 -1.74
CA ILE A 107 -9.14 1.29 -1.66
C ILE A 107 -9.97 2.49 -1.18
N ARG A 108 -9.46 3.20 -0.19
CA ARG A 108 -10.05 4.42 0.37
C ARG A 108 -9.02 5.54 0.24
N GLY A 109 -9.33 6.54 -0.57
CA GLY A 109 -8.52 7.75 -0.67
C GLY A 109 -9.01 8.81 0.32
N GLU A 110 -8.07 9.48 0.98
CA GLU A 110 -8.28 10.74 1.71
C GLU A 110 -7.37 11.82 1.11
N MET A 111 -7.58 13.09 1.45
CA MET A 111 -6.71 14.17 0.93
C MET A 111 -5.26 13.93 1.38
N GLY A 112 -4.38 13.65 0.42
CA GLY A 112 -2.94 13.48 0.64
C GLY A 112 -2.50 12.06 1.01
N GLN A 113 -3.40 11.13 1.32
CA GLN A 113 -3.05 9.74 1.67
C GLN A 113 -4.03 8.72 1.10
N MET A 114 -3.53 7.53 0.80
CA MET A 114 -4.34 6.39 0.38
C MET A 114 -4.21 5.26 1.38
N TYR A 115 -5.34 4.63 1.66
CA TYR A 115 -5.44 3.45 2.49
C TYR A 115 -6.12 2.34 1.70
N ALA A 116 -5.83 1.09 2.05
CA ALA A 116 -6.55 -0.04 1.50
C ALA A 116 -6.83 -1.09 2.56
N ILE A 117 -7.80 -1.95 2.24
CA ILE A 117 -8.04 -3.18 2.98
C ILE A 117 -7.59 -4.36 2.11
N GLY A 118 -6.88 -5.29 2.73
CA GLY A 118 -6.32 -6.47 2.08
C GLY A 118 -6.91 -7.77 2.62
N SER A 119 -6.64 -8.87 1.92
CA SER A 119 -6.92 -10.22 2.40
C SER A 119 -5.82 -11.18 1.99
N ILE A 120 -5.56 -12.14 2.87
CA ILE A 120 -4.70 -13.31 2.63
C ILE A 120 -5.47 -14.62 2.81
N ARG A 121 -6.82 -14.58 2.78
CA ARG A 121 -7.72 -15.72 2.98
C ARG A 121 -8.13 -16.36 1.65
N GLU A 122 -7.18 -16.46 0.74
CA GLU A 122 -7.32 -17.12 -0.56
C GLU A 122 -6.05 -17.93 -0.83
N ASP A 123 -6.13 -18.85 -1.78
CA ASP A 123 -5.00 -19.71 -2.15
C ASP A 123 -3.79 -18.89 -2.61
N TYR A 124 -2.59 -19.34 -2.25
CA TYR A 124 -1.30 -18.74 -2.62
C TYR A 124 -1.04 -17.32 -2.08
N LEU A 125 -1.82 -16.87 -1.09
CA LEU A 125 -1.58 -15.64 -0.34
C LEU A 125 -1.03 -15.96 1.06
N GLY A 126 -0.39 -14.97 1.71
CA GLY A 126 0.20 -15.14 3.05
C GLY A 126 1.68 -14.76 3.08
N ALA A 127 2.41 -15.28 4.08
CA ALA A 127 3.83 -15.04 4.21
C ALA A 127 4.60 -15.66 3.02
N LEU A 128 5.56 -14.92 2.48
CA LEU A 128 6.51 -15.45 1.51
C LEU A 128 7.69 -16.05 2.26
N MET A 129 8.01 -17.32 2.03
CA MET A 129 9.21 -17.95 2.58
C MET A 129 10.45 -17.21 2.06
N GLN A 130 11.33 -16.80 2.98
CA GLN A 130 12.68 -16.35 2.69
C GLN A 130 13.66 -17.52 2.67
#